data_AF-A0A1I3IPL1-F1
#
_entry.id   AF-A0A1I3IPL1-F1
#
_cell.length_a   1.000
_cell.length_b   1.000
_cell.length_c   1.000
_cell.angle_alpha   90.00
_cell.angle_beta   90.00
_cell.angle_gamma   90.00
#
_symmetry.space_group_name_H-M   'P 1'
#
loop_
_entity.id
_entity.type
_entity.pdbx_description
1 polymer ?
#
loop_
_entity_poly.entity_id
_entity_poly.type
_entity_poly.pdbx_seq_one_letter_code
_entity_poly.pdbx_strand_id
1 'polypeptide(L)'
;MGTISDKASELWDWAESVGTAMKDKMPTFSIPKEISTAIVKAVNIEKKEDVKKGKCFCNRDFTPEEFERIIHGLRDSETSVKKGSEYALFDASNCKLKTEEKTIDKLRDQINSIFNKFTINTCIRKLHFLAQIYHETDRLRTTLEYATNKDYKPYFGRGLMQLTWKSNYEVYKAYNGVDCVKDYDLISNNLTYGSDSAGWYWKQGKVLNVGKRWKGPTDAPAYVKVHKPDYPKTTISYKKGDKTVKYGTVDLGLIADDDKVDLISYLVNGGSNGLNERRNYVFTLKNIFKYPQECINGQKKKPAPSGSPTDTVTIRLVRKWETHKSTISEFTIDNTEIKGYFLEEKGPDTTVSGNEQRIPIGTYNLEWHAGTKIKKGLKLYNDVVSKSRAILIHSGNTADDTEGCLIAGSTKTTDFVGGSKVKLKEIFDYVEEIGIKNAKIIITQSYE
;
A
#
# COMPACT_ATOMS: atom_id res chain seq x y z
N MET A 1 -2.02 -3.00 54.97
CA MET A 1 -2.00 -4.27 54.21
C MET A 1 -3.43 -4.74 54.06
N GLY A 2 -3.85 -4.94 52.82
CA GLY A 2 -5.18 -5.37 52.40
C GLY A 2 -5.17 -5.34 50.88
N THR A 3 -4.93 -6.50 50.27
CA THR A 3 -4.59 -6.68 48.86
C THR A 3 -5.77 -6.42 47.93
N ILE A 4 -5.50 -5.67 46.87
CA ILE A 4 -6.43 -5.42 45.75
C ILE A 4 -6.37 -6.66 44.85
N SER A 5 -7.14 -7.71 45.15
CA SER A 5 -7.36 -8.82 44.20
C SER A 5 -8.82 -9.17 43.94
N ASP A 6 -9.79 -8.58 44.66
CA ASP A 6 -11.15 -9.15 44.65
C ASP A 6 -12.23 -8.22 44.07
N LYS A 7 -11.91 -7.44 43.02
CA LYS A 7 -12.91 -6.64 42.28
C LYS A 7 -12.87 -6.77 40.75
N ALA A 8 -12.28 -7.84 40.21
CA ALA A 8 -12.20 -8.08 38.77
C ALA A 8 -13.28 -9.04 38.21
N SER A 9 -14.13 -9.61 39.07
CA SER A 9 -15.15 -10.60 38.66
C SER A 9 -16.53 -10.00 38.29
N GLU A 10 -16.78 -8.71 38.49
CA GLU A 10 -18.13 -8.12 38.31
C GLU A 10 -18.36 -7.35 37.00
N LEU A 11 -17.48 -7.47 35.99
CA LEU A 11 -17.59 -6.68 34.76
C LEU A 11 -17.82 -7.49 33.46
N TRP A 12 -17.99 -8.81 33.51
CA TRP A 12 -17.91 -9.67 32.31
C TRP A 12 -18.93 -10.80 32.22
N ASP A 13 -20.14 -10.59 32.70
CA ASP A 13 -21.14 -11.66 32.77
C ASP A 13 -22.49 -11.23 32.21
N TRP A 14 -22.73 -11.41 30.89
CA TRP A 14 -24.09 -11.40 30.32
C TRP A 14 -24.26 -12.48 29.25
N ALA A 15 -25.34 -13.24 29.44
CA ALA A 15 -25.76 -14.43 28.72
C ALA A 15 -26.48 -14.12 27.38
N GLU A 16 -26.43 -15.11 26.49
CA GLU A 16 -27.03 -15.13 25.16
C GLU A 16 -28.57 -15.23 25.20
N SER A 17 -29.24 -14.50 24.31
CA SER A 17 -30.65 -14.73 23.96
C SER A 17 -30.77 -15.36 22.58
N VAL A 18 -31.42 -16.52 22.52
CA VAL A 18 -31.53 -17.42 21.36
C VAL A 18 -32.52 -16.87 20.33
N GLY A 19 -32.06 -16.66 19.09
CA GLY A 19 -32.90 -16.40 17.92
C GLY A 19 -32.76 -17.52 16.90
N THR A 20 -33.81 -18.31 16.70
CA THR A 20 -33.86 -19.45 15.76
C THR A 20 -34.13 -19.00 14.33
N ALA A 21 -33.27 -19.41 13.38
CA ALA A 21 -33.55 -19.39 11.94
C ALA A 21 -33.23 -20.75 11.30
N MET A 22 -34.10 -21.21 10.41
CA MET A 22 -34.15 -22.57 9.86
C MET A 22 -33.10 -22.82 8.76
N LYS A 23 -32.65 -24.09 8.69
CA LYS A 23 -31.60 -24.61 7.79
C LYS A 23 -32.12 -24.89 6.39
N ASP A 24 -31.33 -24.52 5.38
CA ASP A 24 -31.42 -25.07 4.02
C ASP A 24 -30.24 -26.01 3.70
N LYS A 25 -30.57 -27.05 2.93
CA LYS A 25 -29.81 -28.29 2.71
C LYS A 25 -28.82 -28.14 1.54
N MET A 26 -27.58 -28.62 1.72
CA MET A 26 -26.56 -28.68 0.66
C MET A 26 -26.70 -29.92 -0.23
N PRO A 27 -26.43 -29.84 -1.54
CA PRO A 27 -26.06 -30.99 -2.36
C PRO A 27 -24.53 -31.21 -2.35
N THR A 28 -24.14 -32.43 -1.99
CA THR A 28 -22.83 -33.07 -2.07
C THR A 28 -22.37 -33.34 -3.50
N PHE A 29 -21.10 -33.09 -3.84
CA PHE A 29 -20.35 -33.89 -4.81
C PHE A 29 -18.83 -33.90 -4.51
N SER A 30 -18.23 -35.06 -4.77
CA SER A 30 -16.94 -35.58 -4.33
C SER A 30 -15.76 -35.29 -5.27
N ILE A 31 -14.56 -35.15 -4.70
CA ILE A 31 -13.25 -35.02 -5.36
C ILE A 31 -12.56 -36.40 -5.45
N PRO A 32 -11.83 -36.71 -6.54
CA PRO A 32 -10.73 -37.68 -6.50
C PRO A 32 -9.33 -37.06 -6.57
N LYS A 33 -8.42 -37.72 -5.85
CA LYS A 33 -6.97 -37.52 -5.64
C LYS A 33 -6.11 -38.07 -6.79
N GLU A 34 -4.89 -37.54 -6.97
CA GLU A 34 -3.56 -38.22 -7.12
C GLU A 34 -2.54 -37.26 -7.79
N ILE A 35 -1.53 -36.72 -7.09
CA ILE A 35 -0.14 -37.19 -6.81
C ILE A 35 0.72 -37.50 -8.05
N SER A 36 1.82 -36.75 -8.23
CA SER A 36 3.13 -37.29 -8.69
C SER A 36 4.26 -36.26 -8.53
N THR A 37 5.38 -36.71 -7.96
CA THR A 37 6.64 -36.01 -7.66
C THR A 37 7.74 -36.40 -8.65
N ALA A 38 8.61 -35.47 -9.06
CA ALA A 38 9.93 -35.83 -9.60
C ALA A 38 11.00 -34.76 -9.31
N ILE A 39 12.15 -35.24 -8.83
CA ILE A 39 13.34 -34.55 -8.34
C ILE A 39 14.34 -34.38 -9.50
N VAL A 40 14.99 -33.22 -9.61
CA VAL A 40 16.20 -33.06 -10.45
C VAL A 40 17.32 -32.42 -9.61
N LYS A 41 18.49 -33.08 -9.62
CA LYS A 41 19.73 -32.73 -8.90
C LYS A 41 20.36 -31.44 -9.46
N ALA A 42 20.82 -30.57 -8.56
CA ALA A 42 21.59 -29.37 -8.89
C ALA A 42 23.10 -29.67 -8.97
N VAL A 43 23.77 -29.01 -9.94
CA VAL A 43 25.23 -29.01 -10.13
C VAL A 43 25.84 -27.82 -9.38
N ASN A 44 26.93 -28.06 -8.65
CA ASN A 44 27.69 -27.04 -7.93
C ASN A 44 28.54 -26.21 -8.90
N ILE A 45 28.35 -24.89 -8.89
CA ILE A 45 29.31 -23.91 -9.43
C ILE A 45 29.69 -22.98 -8.29
N GLU A 46 30.99 -22.91 -8.02
CA GLU A 46 31.61 -22.12 -6.96
C GLU A 46 31.30 -20.62 -7.12
N LYS A 47 30.65 -20.04 -6.11
CA LYS A 47 30.41 -18.60 -6.02
C LYS A 47 31.65 -17.91 -5.45
N LYS A 48 32.22 -16.99 -6.24
CA LYS A 48 33.09 -15.92 -5.71
C LYS A 48 32.29 -15.09 -4.70
N GLU A 49 32.93 -14.74 -3.60
CA GLU A 49 32.32 -14.05 -2.46
C GLU A 49 31.71 -12.70 -2.86
N ASP A 50 30.38 -12.69 -2.96
CA ASP A 50 29.56 -11.49 -3.06
C ASP A 50 29.60 -10.72 -1.75
N VAL A 51 30.06 -9.47 -1.81
CA VAL A 51 29.79 -8.45 -0.78
C VAL A 51 28.29 -8.46 -0.50
N LYS A 52 27.88 -8.84 0.72
CA LYS A 52 26.47 -8.95 1.14
C LYS A 52 25.70 -7.65 0.84
N LYS A 53 25.08 -7.55 -0.35
CA LYS A 53 24.10 -6.52 -0.68
C LYS A 53 22.95 -6.65 0.32
N GLY A 54 22.61 -5.56 1.00
CA GLY A 54 21.52 -5.56 1.98
C GLY A 54 20.20 -6.01 1.37
N LYS A 55 19.40 -6.76 2.13
CA LYS A 55 18.07 -7.26 1.71
C LYS A 55 17.11 -6.14 1.26
N CYS A 56 17.33 -4.90 1.70
CA CYS A 56 16.49 -3.76 1.35
C CYS A 56 16.69 -3.28 -0.09
N PHE A 57 15.61 -2.82 -0.74
CA PHE A 57 15.61 -2.09 -2.02
C PHE A 57 16.02 -0.61 -1.89
N CYS A 58 16.27 -0.16 -0.65
CA CYS A 58 16.61 1.19 -0.27
C CYS A 58 17.96 1.58 -0.89
N ASN A 59 18.07 2.78 -1.44
CA ASN A 59 19.34 3.45 -1.80
C ASN A 59 20.26 2.64 -2.71
N ARG A 60 19.70 1.77 -3.55
CA ARG A 60 20.40 1.02 -4.58
C ARG A 60 19.49 0.69 -5.74
N ASP A 61 20.05 0.28 -6.85
CA ASP A 61 19.29 -0.19 -8.01
C ASP A 61 18.65 -1.57 -7.75
N PHE A 62 17.56 -1.83 -8.48
CA PHE A 62 16.95 -3.16 -8.55
C PHE A 62 17.81 -4.09 -9.42
N THR A 63 17.97 -5.34 -9.00
CA THR A 63 18.50 -6.40 -9.87
C THR A 63 17.43 -6.86 -10.88
N PRO A 64 17.80 -7.61 -11.94
CA PRO A 64 16.82 -8.21 -12.84
C PRO A 64 15.74 -9.02 -12.13
N GLU A 65 16.13 -9.95 -11.27
CA GLU A 65 15.24 -10.91 -10.60
C GLU A 65 14.30 -10.19 -9.62
N GLU A 66 14.81 -9.15 -8.96
CA GLU A 66 14.04 -8.32 -8.06
C GLU A 66 12.96 -7.53 -8.79
N PHE A 67 13.29 -6.92 -9.92
CA PHE A 67 12.35 -6.12 -10.68
C PHE A 67 11.31 -7.00 -11.38
N GLU A 68 11.71 -8.16 -11.90
CA GLU A 68 10.79 -9.18 -12.41
C GLU A 68 9.77 -9.61 -11.35
N ARG A 69 10.24 -9.92 -10.13
CA ARG A 69 9.35 -10.26 -9.00
C ARG A 69 8.38 -9.13 -8.66
N ILE A 70 8.80 -7.87 -8.78
CA ILE A 70 7.93 -6.71 -8.55
C ILE A 70 6.81 -6.66 -9.60
N ILE A 71 7.15 -6.78 -10.88
CA ILE A 71 6.17 -6.77 -11.98
C ILE A 71 5.22 -7.97 -11.87
N HIS A 72 5.75 -9.17 -11.63
CA HIS A 72 4.94 -10.38 -11.49
C HIS A 72 4.01 -10.27 -10.28
N GLY A 73 4.50 -9.81 -9.12
CA GLY A 73 3.66 -9.65 -7.93
C GLY A 73 2.53 -8.63 -8.12
N LEU A 74 2.77 -7.54 -8.84
CA LEU A 74 1.72 -6.58 -9.21
C LEU A 74 0.67 -7.20 -10.15
N ARG A 75 1.13 -7.94 -11.17
CA ARG A 75 0.24 -8.68 -12.10
C ARG A 75 -0.60 -9.73 -11.39
N ASP A 76 0.03 -10.50 -10.51
CA ASP A 76 -0.61 -11.58 -9.75
C ASP A 76 -1.71 -11.06 -8.82
N SER A 77 -1.56 -9.82 -8.34
CA SER A 77 -2.60 -9.16 -7.54
C SER A 77 -3.85 -8.74 -8.32
N GLU A 78 -3.81 -8.77 -9.66
CA GLU A 78 -4.95 -8.45 -10.54
C GLU A 78 -5.20 -9.59 -11.54
N THR A 79 -5.93 -10.62 -11.11
CA THR A 79 -6.17 -11.84 -11.89
C THR A 79 -6.78 -11.60 -13.28
N SER A 80 -7.61 -10.55 -13.45
CA SER A 80 -8.16 -10.17 -14.75
C SER A 80 -7.10 -9.63 -15.71
N VAL A 81 -6.21 -8.76 -15.23
CA VAL A 81 -5.10 -8.21 -16.01
C VAL A 81 -4.12 -9.32 -16.37
N LYS A 82 -3.76 -10.19 -15.40
CA LYS A 82 -2.88 -11.35 -15.64
C LYS A 82 -3.43 -12.29 -16.72
N LYS A 83 -4.74 -12.56 -16.74
CA LYS A 83 -5.35 -13.37 -17.80
C LYS A 83 -5.27 -12.73 -19.19
N GLY A 84 -5.26 -11.40 -19.25
CA GLY A 84 -5.27 -10.66 -20.52
C GLY A 84 -3.88 -10.45 -21.13
N SER A 85 -2.86 -10.20 -20.31
CA SER A 85 -1.52 -9.84 -20.79
C SER A 85 -0.39 -10.72 -20.22
N GLU A 86 -0.70 -11.65 -19.32
CA GLU A 86 0.28 -12.34 -18.50
C GLU A 86 1.28 -11.34 -17.87
N TYR A 87 2.56 -11.49 -18.14
CA TYR A 87 3.62 -10.58 -17.69
C TYR A 87 4.15 -9.67 -18.80
N ALA A 88 3.51 -9.66 -19.98
CA ALA A 88 3.90 -8.77 -21.06
C ALA A 88 3.76 -7.29 -20.63
N LEU A 89 4.74 -6.49 -21.05
CA LEU A 89 4.74 -5.05 -20.87
C LEU A 89 4.48 -4.37 -22.22
N PHE A 90 3.78 -3.23 -22.16
CA PHE A 90 3.57 -2.35 -23.31
C PHE A 90 2.92 -3.06 -24.51
N ASP A 91 2.09 -4.07 -24.24
CA ASP A 91 1.45 -5.00 -25.17
C ASP A 91 0.16 -4.46 -25.80
N ALA A 92 -0.40 -3.38 -25.26
CA ALA A 92 -1.63 -2.81 -25.80
C ALA A 92 -1.44 -2.35 -27.26
N SER A 93 -2.50 -2.51 -28.06
CA SER A 93 -2.47 -2.23 -29.50
C SER A 93 -2.15 -0.76 -29.85
N ASN A 94 -2.46 0.17 -28.95
CA ASN A 94 -2.13 1.59 -29.12
C ASN A 94 -0.68 1.94 -28.73
N CYS A 95 0.06 1.04 -28.06
CA CYS A 95 1.41 1.32 -27.62
C CYS A 95 2.41 1.22 -28.79
N LYS A 96 3.05 2.37 -29.09
CA LYS A 96 3.97 2.54 -30.22
C LYS A 96 5.46 2.49 -29.84
N LEU A 97 5.79 2.04 -28.62
CA LEU A 97 7.17 1.72 -28.26
C LEU A 97 7.73 0.68 -29.21
N LYS A 98 9.04 0.77 -29.49
CA LYS A 98 9.73 -0.25 -30.29
C LYS A 98 9.77 -1.57 -29.53
N THR A 99 9.70 -2.70 -30.24
CA THR A 99 9.62 -4.04 -29.63
C THR A 99 10.75 -4.30 -28.63
N GLU A 100 11.96 -3.85 -28.93
CA GLU A 100 13.13 -3.98 -28.06
C GLU A 100 13.03 -3.18 -26.76
N GLU A 101 12.16 -2.18 -26.67
CA GLU A 101 11.89 -1.41 -25.45
C GLU A 101 10.77 -2.02 -24.59
N LYS A 102 10.02 -3.01 -25.10
CA LYS A 102 8.84 -3.57 -24.43
C LYS A 102 9.16 -4.67 -23.40
N THR A 103 10.35 -4.66 -22.81
CA THR A 103 10.82 -5.71 -21.89
C THR A 103 10.90 -5.23 -20.45
N ILE A 104 10.78 -6.18 -19.50
CA ILE A 104 10.96 -5.92 -18.07
C ILE A 104 12.36 -5.34 -17.80
N ASP A 105 13.40 -5.86 -18.47
CA ASP A 105 14.77 -5.36 -18.34
C ASP A 105 14.92 -3.91 -18.78
N LYS A 106 14.34 -3.53 -19.92
CA LYS A 106 14.40 -2.14 -20.38
C LYS A 106 13.64 -1.20 -19.47
N LEU A 107 12.48 -1.62 -18.96
CA LEU A 107 11.78 -0.83 -17.96
C LEU A 107 12.61 -0.69 -16.68
N ARG A 108 13.21 -1.77 -16.17
CA ARG A 108 14.09 -1.74 -14.99
C ARG A 108 15.21 -0.73 -15.17
N ASP A 109 15.91 -0.78 -16.30
CA ASP A 109 17.06 0.11 -16.57
C ASP A 109 16.62 1.58 -16.54
N GLN A 110 15.47 1.89 -17.15
CA GLN A 110 14.92 3.25 -17.12
C GLN A 110 14.46 3.66 -15.72
N ILE A 111 13.81 2.77 -14.98
CA ILE A 111 13.37 3.02 -13.59
C ILE A 111 14.55 3.28 -12.66
N ASN A 112 15.61 2.47 -12.72
CA ASN A 112 16.83 2.69 -11.95
C ASN A 112 17.48 4.03 -12.31
N SER A 113 17.58 4.35 -13.61
CA SER A 113 18.11 5.63 -14.10
C SER A 113 17.35 6.82 -13.53
N ILE A 114 16.02 6.83 -13.63
CA ILE A 114 15.21 7.95 -13.12
C ILE A 114 15.17 7.98 -11.58
N PHE A 115 15.27 6.84 -10.90
CA PHE A 115 15.32 6.81 -9.44
C PHE A 115 16.57 7.52 -8.94
N ASN A 116 17.72 7.23 -9.53
CA ASN A 116 18.97 7.93 -9.23
C ASN A 116 18.88 9.42 -9.59
N LYS A 117 18.44 9.75 -10.82
CA LYS A 117 18.35 11.14 -11.32
C LYS A 117 17.44 12.02 -10.46
N PHE A 118 16.30 11.51 -10.02
CA PHE A 118 15.28 12.28 -9.29
C PHE A 118 15.26 12.01 -7.78
N THR A 119 16.25 11.28 -7.26
CA THR A 119 16.40 10.98 -5.82
C THR A 119 15.19 10.20 -5.25
N ILE A 120 14.65 9.26 -6.02
CA ILE A 120 13.58 8.33 -5.62
C ILE A 120 14.25 7.10 -4.99
N ASN A 121 15.01 7.35 -3.92
CA ASN A 121 16.00 6.39 -3.43
C ASN A 121 15.48 5.55 -2.25
N THR A 122 14.54 6.06 -1.45
CA THR A 122 13.99 5.33 -0.30
C THR A 122 12.94 4.31 -0.75
N CYS A 123 12.78 3.20 -0.02
CA CYS A 123 11.80 2.17 -0.40
C CYS A 123 10.38 2.71 -0.53
N ILE A 124 9.95 3.58 0.39
CA ILE A 124 8.61 4.15 0.35
C ILE A 124 8.42 5.03 -0.90
N ARG A 125 9.44 5.81 -1.28
CA ARG A 125 9.38 6.63 -2.50
C ARG A 125 9.27 5.76 -3.74
N LYS A 126 10.08 4.71 -3.81
CA LYS A 126 10.06 3.75 -4.92
C LYS A 126 8.71 3.06 -5.06
N LEU A 127 8.15 2.53 -3.97
CA LEU A 127 6.87 1.83 -4.03
C LEU A 127 5.70 2.78 -4.35
N HIS A 128 5.70 4.01 -3.84
CA HIS A 128 4.66 4.98 -4.22
C HIS A 128 4.80 5.37 -5.70
N PHE A 129 6.02 5.61 -6.20
CA PHE A 129 6.24 5.91 -7.61
C PHE A 129 5.77 4.76 -8.52
N LEU A 130 6.19 3.53 -8.20
CA LEU A 130 5.80 2.33 -8.95
C LEU A 130 4.28 2.13 -8.97
N ALA A 131 3.60 2.35 -7.84
CA ALA A 131 2.15 2.28 -7.75
C ALA A 131 1.45 3.30 -8.67
N GLN A 132 1.97 4.54 -8.72
CA GLN A 132 1.40 5.57 -9.59
C GLN A 132 1.59 5.20 -11.07
N ILE A 133 2.81 4.90 -11.51
CA ILE A 133 3.04 4.59 -12.93
C ILE A 133 2.28 3.33 -13.36
N TYR A 134 2.14 2.35 -12.47
CA TYR A 134 1.38 1.13 -12.76
C TYR A 134 -0.08 1.48 -13.05
N HIS A 135 -0.71 2.34 -12.26
CA HIS A 135 -2.06 2.80 -12.57
C HIS A 135 -2.13 3.63 -13.86
N GLU A 136 -1.24 4.62 -14.03
CA GLU A 136 -1.25 5.56 -15.16
C GLU A 136 -1.10 4.93 -16.54
N THR A 137 -0.46 3.75 -16.61
CA THR A 137 -0.06 3.12 -17.87
C THR A 137 -0.93 1.93 -18.24
N ASP A 138 -2.16 1.88 -17.71
CA ASP A 138 -3.00 0.68 -17.74
C ASP A 138 -2.21 -0.56 -17.28
N ARG A 139 -1.62 -0.48 -16.10
CA ARG A 139 -0.75 -1.53 -15.55
C ARG A 139 0.46 -1.78 -16.46
N LEU A 140 1.17 -0.76 -16.91
CA LEU A 140 2.34 -0.87 -17.79
C LEU A 140 2.03 -1.56 -19.13
N ARG A 141 0.78 -1.50 -19.61
CA ARG A 141 0.39 -2.02 -20.93
C ARG A 141 0.50 -1.00 -22.04
N THR A 142 0.53 0.29 -21.71
CA THR A 142 0.70 1.36 -22.70
C THR A 142 1.34 2.61 -22.12
N THR A 143 1.99 3.38 -23.00
CA THR A 143 2.53 4.71 -22.73
C THR A 143 1.70 5.81 -23.39
N LEU A 144 0.53 5.48 -23.96
CA LEU A 144 -0.34 6.41 -24.67
C LEU A 144 -1.79 6.24 -24.18
N GLU A 145 -2.44 7.35 -23.84
CA GLU A 145 -3.85 7.39 -23.49
C GLU A 145 -4.73 6.80 -24.61
N TYR A 146 -5.79 6.08 -24.26
CA TYR A 146 -6.73 5.51 -25.25
C TYR A 146 -7.69 6.54 -25.86
N ALA A 147 -7.93 7.65 -25.18
CA ALA A 147 -8.89 8.66 -25.64
C ALA A 147 -8.33 9.43 -26.85
N THR A 148 -9.17 9.60 -27.87
CA THR A 148 -8.80 10.27 -29.13
C THR A 148 -9.53 11.60 -29.36
N ASN A 149 -10.58 11.89 -28.60
CA ASN A 149 -11.40 13.10 -28.72
C ASN A 149 -11.47 13.86 -27.39
N LYS A 150 -10.49 14.73 -27.14
CA LYS A 150 -10.32 15.50 -25.90
C LYS A 150 -9.88 16.91 -26.22
N ASP A 151 -10.24 17.86 -25.37
CA ASP A 151 -9.93 19.30 -25.54
C ASP A 151 -8.42 19.59 -25.57
N TYR A 152 -7.61 18.71 -25.00
CA TYR A 152 -6.16 18.82 -24.98
C TYR A 152 -5.47 18.21 -26.21
N LYS A 153 -6.19 17.73 -27.22
CA LYS A 153 -5.60 17.26 -28.49
C LYS A 153 -4.67 18.34 -29.08
N PRO A 154 -3.48 17.99 -29.61
CA PRO A 154 -2.87 16.66 -29.74
C PRO A 154 -2.08 16.18 -28.50
N TYR A 155 -2.08 16.94 -27.41
CA TYR A 155 -1.32 16.70 -26.18
C TYR A 155 -2.04 15.76 -25.20
N PHE A 156 -2.43 14.59 -25.70
CA PHE A 156 -2.94 13.45 -24.92
C PHE A 156 -1.94 12.95 -23.88
N GLY A 157 -2.40 12.19 -22.88
CA GLY A 157 -1.54 11.52 -21.91
C GLY A 157 -0.48 10.64 -22.58
N ARG A 158 0.79 10.91 -22.29
CA ARG A 158 1.93 10.09 -22.76
C ARG A 158 2.97 9.82 -21.67
N GLY A 159 3.70 8.71 -21.82
CA GLY A 159 4.77 8.31 -20.90
C GLY A 159 4.25 7.64 -19.63
N LEU A 160 5.14 7.40 -18.66
CA LEU A 160 4.81 6.58 -17.48
C LEU A 160 3.91 7.28 -16.45
N MET A 161 3.78 8.61 -16.54
CA MET A 161 2.88 9.40 -15.67
C MET A 161 1.89 10.25 -16.50
N GLN A 162 1.59 9.82 -17.72
CA GLN A 162 0.58 10.42 -18.60
C GLN A 162 0.67 11.96 -18.69
N LEU A 163 1.79 12.49 -19.20
CA LEU A 163 1.96 13.92 -19.45
C LEU A 163 0.86 14.39 -20.41
N THR A 164 0.02 15.34 -19.98
CA THR A 164 -1.15 15.84 -20.74
C THR A 164 -1.12 17.37 -20.80
N TRP A 165 -1.82 17.97 -21.77
CA TRP A 165 -1.94 19.42 -22.00
C TRP A 165 -0.67 20.07 -22.57
N LYS A 166 -0.85 20.92 -23.58
CA LYS A 166 0.24 21.69 -24.21
C LYS A 166 1.13 22.41 -23.20
N SER A 167 0.52 23.00 -22.17
CA SER A 167 1.23 23.74 -21.13
C SER A 167 2.25 22.86 -20.40
N ASN A 168 1.92 21.61 -20.07
CA ASN A 168 2.87 20.73 -19.38
C ASN A 168 3.97 20.23 -20.31
N TYR A 169 3.66 19.99 -21.59
CA TYR A 169 4.68 19.69 -22.61
C TYR A 169 5.66 20.85 -22.79
N GLU A 170 5.20 22.11 -22.76
CA GLU A 170 6.09 23.27 -22.83
C GLU A 170 7.02 23.37 -21.61
N VAL A 171 6.51 23.08 -20.40
CA VAL A 171 7.35 23.07 -19.20
C VAL A 171 8.36 21.93 -19.24
N TYR A 172 7.96 20.74 -19.67
CA TYR A 172 8.87 19.61 -19.81
C TYR A 172 9.94 19.87 -20.89
N LYS A 173 9.56 20.43 -22.04
CA LYS A 173 10.50 20.90 -23.07
C LYS A 173 11.52 21.88 -22.50
N ALA A 174 11.08 22.83 -21.68
CA ALA A 174 11.99 23.79 -21.06
C ALA A 174 12.94 23.16 -20.03
N TYR A 175 12.54 22.04 -19.41
CA TYR A 175 13.37 21.27 -18.48
C TYR A 175 14.38 20.36 -19.21
N ASN A 176 13.91 19.53 -20.14
CA ASN A 176 14.70 18.47 -20.75
C ASN A 176 15.40 18.92 -22.06
N GLY A 177 14.90 19.97 -22.71
CA GLY A 177 15.44 20.51 -23.97
C GLY A 177 14.90 19.84 -25.23
N VAL A 178 14.26 18.67 -25.13
CA VAL A 178 13.63 17.98 -26.25
C VAL A 178 12.40 18.73 -26.77
N ASP A 179 12.24 18.84 -28.09
CA ASP A 179 11.08 19.52 -28.70
C ASP A 179 9.81 18.65 -28.73
N CYS A 180 9.38 18.19 -27.55
CA CYS A 180 8.15 17.40 -27.39
C CYS A 180 6.87 18.22 -27.60
N VAL A 181 6.95 19.54 -27.82
CA VAL A 181 5.78 20.36 -28.16
C VAL A 181 5.45 20.22 -29.64
N LYS A 182 6.49 20.14 -30.48
CA LYS A 182 6.37 19.89 -31.92
C LYS A 182 6.25 18.39 -32.21
N ASP A 183 7.05 17.56 -31.54
CA ASP A 183 7.07 16.11 -31.69
C ASP A 183 6.60 15.43 -30.38
N TYR A 184 5.30 15.55 -30.12
CA TYR A 184 4.69 15.08 -28.87
C TYR A 184 4.74 13.55 -28.72
N ASP A 185 4.83 12.80 -29.82
CA ASP A 185 4.87 11.34 -29.82
C ASP A 185 6.20 10.79 -29.29
N LEU A 186 7.26 11.61 -29.23
CA LEU A 186 8.51 11.26 -28.55
C LEU A 186 8.29 10.75 -27.12
N ILE A 187 7.30 11.29 -26.40
CA ILE A 187 7.04 10.92 -25.01
C ILE A 187 6.43 9.52 -24.89
N SER A 188 5.63 9.07 -25.88
CA SER A 188 5.04 7.73 -25.88
C SER A 188 5.89 6.69 -26.60
N ASN A 189 6.70 7.10 -27.58
CA ASN A 189 7.37 6.19 -28.52
C ASN A 189 8.85 5.95 -28.17
N ASN A 190 9.35 6.58 -27.11
CA ASN A 190 10.69 6.39 -26.60
C ASN A 190 10.62 6.21 -25.08
N LEU A 191 10.97 5.02 -24.59
CA LEU A 191 10.82 4.71 -23.16
C LEU A 191 11.71 5.59 -22.28
N THR A 192 12.83 6.10 -22.78
CA THR A 192 13.70 7.02 -22.04
C THR A 192 13.00 8.35 -21.78
N TYR A 193 12.40 8.98 -22.80
CA TYR A 193 11.65 10.23 -22.60
C TYR A 193 10.33 10.02 -21.83
N GLY A 194 9.66 8.90 -22.06
CA GLY A 194 8.47 8.51 -21.30
C GLY A 194 8.74 8.28 -19.81
N SER A 195 9.92 7.75 -19.46
CA SER A 195 10.36 7.54 -18.08
C SER A 195 10.89 8.82 -17.44
N ASP A 196 11.70 9.61 -18.17
CA ASP A 196 12.26 10.86 -17.68
C ASP A 196 11.18 11.89 -17.34
N SER A 197 10.15 12.00 -18.19
CA SER A 197 9.00 12.86 -17.93
C SER A 197 8.24 12.47 -16.66
N ALA A 198 8.14 11.17 -16.33
CA ALA A 198 7.52 10.71 -15.10
C ALA A 198 8.37 11.04 -13.86
N GLY A 199 9.69 10.82 -13.92
CA GLY A 199 10.60 11.22 -12.85
C GLY A 199 10.64 12.74 -12.63
N TRP A 200 10.63 13.51 -13.73
CA TRP A 200 10.50 14.96 -13.70
C TRP A 200 9.19 15.38 -13.06
N TYR A 201 8.07 14.79 -13.45
CA TYR A 201 6.75 15.07 -12.87
C TYR A 201 6.76 14.85 -11.36
N TRP A 202 7.28 13.70 -10.93
CA TRP A 202 7.41 13.33 -9.53
C TRP A 202 8.19 14.35 -8.70
N LYS A 203 9.30 14.84 -9.25
CA LYS A 203 10.19 15.77 -8.54
C LYS A 203 9.69 17.21 -8.57
N GLN A 204 9.23 17.67 -9.72
CA GLN A 204 9.00 19.10 -9.99
C GLN A 204 8.05 19.43 -11.15
N GLY A 205 7.40 18.45 -11.78
CA GLY A 205 6.54 18.73 -12.94
C GLY A 205 5.08 19.02 -12.62
N LYS A 206 4.66 18.86 -11.35
CA LYS A 206 3.35 19.36 -10.92
C LYS A 206 3.35 20.88 -10.85
N VAL A 207 2.65 21.51 -11.80
CA VAL A 207 2.52 22.97 -11.88
C VAL A 207 1.48 23.46 -10.86
N LEU A 208 1.91 24.33 -9.93
CA LEU A 208 1.10 24.98 -8.91
C LEU A 208 1.38 26.49 -8.91
N ASN A 209 0.57 27.25 -8.17
CA ASN A 209 0.87 28.65 -7.90
C ASN A 209 2.22 28.81 -7.18
N VAL A 210 2.91 29.94 -7.41
CA VAL A 210 4.13 30.28 -6.67
C VAL A 210 3.80 30.47 -5.18
N GLY A 211 4.68 30.01 -4.30
CA GLY A 211 4.53 30.17 -2.85
C GLY A 211 5.44 29.23 -2.08
N LYS A 212 5.48 29.37 -0.75
CA LYS A 212 6.40 28.60 0.11
C LYS A 212 5.91 27.19 0.46
N ARG A 213 4.60 26.97 0.56
CA ARG A 213 4.02 25.69 1.03
C ARG A 213 2.78 25.33 0.23
N TRP A 214 2.58 24.04 -0.01
CA TRP A 214 1.36 23.47 -0.56
C TRP A 214 0.51 22.94 0.58
N LYS A 215 -0.66 23.56 0.78
CA LYS A 215 -1.62 23.22 1.85
C LYS A 215 -2.88 22.52 1.33
N GLY A 216 -2.79 21.96 0.12
CA GLY A 216 -3.96 21.50 -0.61
C GLY A 216 -4.80 22.66 -1.19
N PRO A 217 -5.75 22.36 -2.07
CA PRO A 217 -6.76 23.32 -2.51
C PRO A 217 -7.78 23.63 -1.40
N THR A 218 -8.38 24.82 -1.46
CA THR A 218 -9.48 25.22 -0.56
C THR A 218 -10.64 24.22 -0.63
N ASP A 219 -11.05 23.86 -1.85
CA ASP A 219 -12.15 22.94 -2.12
C ASP A 219 -11.67 21.50 -2.37
N ALA A 220 -10.69 21.07 -1.59
CA ALA A 220 -10.18 19.71 -1.69
C ALA A 220 -11.25 18.66 -1.33
N PRO A 221 -11.25 17.48 -1.98
CA PRO A 221 -12.06 16.35 -1.56
C PRO A 221 -11.77 15.93 -0.11
N ALA A 222 -12.74 15.27 0.55
CA ALA A 222 -12.59 14.84 1.95
C ALA A 222 -11.36 13.94 2.17
N TYR A 223 -11.08 13.03 1.22
CA TYR A 223 -9.92 12.14 1.27
C TYR A 223 -8.58 12.86 1.14
N VAL A 224 -8.55 14.15 0.76
CA VAL A 224 -7.36 15.00 0.77
C VAL A 224 -7.32 15.85 2.03
N LYS A 225 -8.46 16.43 2.43
CA LYS A 225 -8.59 17.30 3.61
C LYS A 225 -8.15 16.61 4.90
N VAL A 226 -8.48 15.33 5.06
CA VAL A 226 -8.14 14.53 6.26
C VAL A 226 -6.63 14.52 6.55
N HIS A 227 -5.80 14.57 5.51
CA HIS A 227 -4.34 14.51 5.62
C HIS A 227 -3.68 15.82 6.06
N LYS A 228 -4.45 16.91 6.14
CA LYS A 228 -3.97 18.27 6.47
C LYS A 228 -2.65 18.58 5.75
N PRO A 229 -2.62 18.54 4.40
CA PRO A 229 -1.38 18.66 3.64
C PRO A 229 -0.63 19.94 4.01
N ASP A 230 0.69 19.81 4.18
CA ASP A 230 1.55 20.95 4.43
C ASP A 230 2.99 20.63 4.02
N TYR A 231 3.30 20.82 2.74
CA TYR A 231 4.58 20.44 2.14
C TYR A 231 5.31 21.67 1.59
N PRO A 232 6.66 21.72 1.65
CA PRO A 232 7.40 22.82 1.05
C PRO A 232 7.20 22.83 -0.47
N LYS A 233 7.07 24.03 -1.04
CA LYS A 233 7.08 24.25 -2.48
C LYS A 233 8.40 24.85 -2.92
N THR A 234 8.85 24.44 -4.10
CA THR A 234 9.96 25.05 -4.82
C THR A 234 9.40 25.92 -5.95
N THR A 235 10.04 27.05 -6.24
CA THR A 235 9.70 27.86 -7.42
C THR A 235 10.65 27.53 -8.55
N ILE A 236 10.11 27.09 -9.68
CA ILE A 236 10.88 26.85 -10.91
C ILE A 236 10.67 28.03 -11.85
N SER A 237 11.76 28.48 -12.49
CA SER A 237 11.73 29.56 -13.48
C SER A 237 12.31 29.04 -14.80
N TYR A 238 11.68 29.36 -15.92
CA TYR A 238 12.17 29.00 -17.25
C TYR A 238 11.82 30.09 -18.27
N LYS A 239 12.48 30.05 -19.43
CA LYS A 239 12.24 30.99 -20.54
C LYS A 239 11.19 30.44 -21.50
N LYS A 240 10.21 31.27 -21.86
CA LYS A 240 9.24 31.03 -22.93
C LYS A 240 9.29 32.21 -23.90
N GLY A 241 10.14 32.09 -24.93
CA GLY A 241 10.61 33.26 -25.70
C GLY A 241 11.37 34.21 -24.78
N ASP A 242 11.10 35.51 -24.89
CA ASP A 242 11.77 36.53 -24.06
C ASP A 242 11.27 36.57 -22.61
N LYS A 243 10.09 35.99 -22.36
CA LYS A 243 9.43 36.03 -21.05
C LYS A 243 10.00 34.97 -20.10
N THR A 244 10.29 35.39 -18.87
CA THR A 244 10.55 34.47 -17.76
C THR A 244 9.22 34.05 -17.14
N VAL A 245 8.90 32.77 -17.19
CA VAL A 245 7.72 32.18 -16.55
C VAL A 245 8.15 31.49 -15.26
N LYS A 246 7.28 31.54 -14.24
CA LYS A 246 7.51 30.88 -12.95
C LYS A 246 6.30 30.04 -12.54
N TYR A 247 6.56 28.92 -11.90
CA TYR A 247 5.54 28.12 -11.22
C TYR A 247 6.06 27.58 -9.90
N GLY A 248 5.15 27.32 -8.96
CA GLY A 248 5.46 26.57 -7.76
C GLY A 248 5.27 25.08 -8.02
N THR A 249 6.00 24.23 -7.32
CA THR A 249 5.83 22.77 -7.40
C THR A 249 6.13 22.14 -6.05
N VAL A 250 5.65 20.92 -5.83
CA VAL A 250 5.90 20.12 -4.64
C VAL A 250 6.55 18.81 -5.06
N ASP A 251 7.57 18.39 -4.31
CA ASP A 251 8.25 17.11 -4.52
C ASP A 251 7.39 15.97 -3.95
N LEU A 252 6.85 15.11 -4.83
CA LEU A 252 5.99 13.99 -4.42
C LEU A 252 6.75 12.98 -3.56
N GLY A 253 8.09 12.94 -3.65
CA GLY A 253 8.93 12.12 -2.79
C GLY A 253 8.83 12.49 -1.31
N LEU A 254 8.59 13.76 -0.98
CA LEU A 254 8.37 14.19 0.42
C LEU A 254 7.02 13.71 0.96
N ILE A 255 6.01 13.65 0.10
CA ILE A 255 4.68 13.16 0.45
C ILE A 255 4.71 11.63 0.59
N ALA A 256 5.49 10.95 -0.26
CA ALA A 256 5.73 9.53 -0.16
C ALA A 256 6.49 9.15 1.12
N ASP A 257 7.42 9.99 1.60
CA ASP A 257 8.11 9.75 2.88
C ASP A 257 7.14 9.69 4.08
N ASP A 258 6.03 10.43 4.01
CA ASP A 258 4.93 10.39 4.99
C ASP A 258 3.89 9.31 4.69
N ASP A 259 4.11 8.48 3.67
CA ASP A 259 3.25 7.37 3.24
C ASP A 259 1.83 7.78 2.80
N LYS A 260 1.66 9.00 2.28
CA LYS A 260 0.34 9.56 1.94
C LYS A 260 -0.04 9.36 0.47
N VAL A 261 -0.39 8.13 0.11
CA VAL A 261 -0.82 7.77 -1.27
C VAL A 261 -1.96 8.65 -1.81
N ASP A 262 -2.88 9.08 -0.94
CA ASP A 262 -4.05 9.89 -1.33
C ASP A 262 -3.67 11.28 -1.83
N LEU A 263 -2.71 11.92 -1.15
CA LEU A 263 -2.20 13.22 -1.55
C LEU A 263 -1.43 13.11 -2.87
N ILE A 264 -0.65 12.04 -3.05
CA ILE A 264 0.07 11.77 -4.29
C ILE A 264 -0.92 11.53 -5.43
N SER A 265 -1.91 10.67 -5.23
CA SER A 265 -2.97 10.37 -6.20
C SER A 265 -3.72 11.64 -6.62
N TYR A 266 -4.07 12.51 -5.65
CA TYR A 266 -4.68 13.81 -5.94
C TYR A 266 -3.76 14.71 -6.78
N LEU A 267 -2.46 14.74 -6.49
CA LEU A 267 -1.54 15.56 -7.27
C LEU A 267 -1.34 15.01 -8.68
N VAL A 268 -1.36 13.70 -8.85
CA VAL A 268 -1.22 13.04 -10.17
C VAL A 268 -2.48 13.23 -11.02
N ASN A 269 -3.67 12.91 -10.50
CA ASN A 269 -4.91 12.87 -11.28
C ASN A 269 -5.89 14.02 -11.02
N GLY A 270 -5.84 14.65 -9.85
CA GLY A 270 -6.75 15.74 -9.45
C GLY A 270 -8.11 15.29 -8.90
N GLY A 271 -8.49 14.01 -9.09
CA GLY A 271 -9.76 13.43 -8.62
C GLY A 271 -9.58 12.06 -7.95
N SER A 272 -10.70 11.37 -7.72
CA SER A 272 -10.71 10.04 -7.08
C SER A 272 -10.55 8.87 -8.06
N ASN A 273 -10.42 9.14 -9.36
CA ASN A 273 -10.26 8.11 -10.36
C ASN A 273 -8.95 7.33 -10.11
N GLY A 274 -9.06 6.01 -9.98
CA GLY A 274 -7.91 5.16 -9.68
C GLY A 274 -7.40 5.20 -8.24
N LEU A 275 -8.08 5.90 -7.33
CA LEU A 275 -7.59 6.13 -5.96
C LEU A 275 -7.45 4.81 -5.19
N ASN A 276 -8.45 3.93 -5.29
CA ASN A 276 -8.45 2.66 -4.57
C ASN A 276 -7.41 1.69 -5.15
N GLU A 277 -7.26 1.69 -6.47
CA GLU A 277 -6.26 0.90 -7.18
C GLU A 277 -4.85 1.30 -6.74
N ARG A 278 -4.53 2.61 -6.71
CA ARG A 278 -3.22 3.09 -6.24
C ARG A 278 -2.94 2.73 -4.78
N ARG A 279 -3.96 2.81 -3.90
CA ARG A 279 -3.84 2.34 -2.51
C ARG A 279 -3.49 0.86 -2.46
N ASN A 280 -4.18 0.04 -3.24
CA ASN A 280 -3.93 -1.39 -3.35
C ASN A 280 -2.53 -1.69 -3.89
N TYR A 281 -2.06 -0.96 -4.91
CA TYR A 281 -0.72 -1.16 -5.46
C TYR A 281 0.39 -0.77 -4.48
N VAL A 282 0.24 0.36 -3.76
CA VAL A 282 1.16 0.73 -2.68
C VAL A 282 1.21 -0.38 -1.64
N PHE A 283 0.07 -0.94 -1.27
CA PHE A 283 -0.01 -2.05 -0.34
C PHE A 283 0.68 -3.33 -0.87
N THR A 284 0.37 -3.76 -2.10
CA THR A 284 1.00 -4.93 -2.74
C THR A 284 2.52 -4.75 -2.79
N LEU A 285 2.98 -3.56 -3.16
CA LEU A 285 4.41 -3.26 -3.21
C LEU A 285 5.05 -3.24 -1.82
N LYS A 286 4.36 -2.78 -0.77
CA LYS A 286 4.86 -2.92 0.61
C LYS A 286 5.10 -4.38 0.98
N ASN A 287 4.23 -5.30 0.57
CA ASN A 287 4.43 -6.73 0.81
C ASN A 287 5.61 -7.30 0.02
N ILE A 288 5.70 -7.00 -1.28
CA ILE A 288 6.83 -7.43 -2.12
C ILE A 288 8.15 -6.89 -1.57
N PHE A 289 8.14 -5.65 -1.08
CA PHE A 289 9.28 -4.99 -0.48
C PHE A 289 9.53 -5.42 0.96
N LYS A 290 8.58 -6.13 1.58
CA LYS A 290 8.54 -6.40 3.02
C LYS A 290 8.75 -5.12 3.85
N TYR A 291 8.14 -4.02 3.45
CA TYR A 291 8.21 -2.72 4.10
C TYR A 291 7.12 -2.61 5.18
N PRO A 292 7.41 -2.09 6.39
CA PRO A 292 8.71 -1.59 6.86
C PRO A 292 9.61 -2.65 7.50
N GLN A 293 9.29 -3.94 7.40
CA GLN A 293 9.90 -5.02 8.20
C GLN A 293 11.37 -5.30 7.88
N GLU A 294 11.70 -5.50 6.61
CA GLU A 294 13.07 -5.72 6.16
C GLU A 294 13.68 -4.45 5.54
N CYS A 295 12.83 -3.45 5.29
CA CYS A 295 13.15 -2.23 4.55
C CYS A 295 12.66 -1.00 5.31
N ILE A 296 13.55 -0.18 5.88
CA ILE A 296 13.18 1.10 6.51
C ILE A 296 13.86 2.24 5.76
N ASN A 297 13.16 3.36 5.55
CA ASN A 297 13.74 4.52 4.89
C ASN A 297 14.87 5.12 5.73
N GLY A 298 16.10 4.89 5.29
CA GLY A 298 17.27 5.58 5.79
C GLY A 298 17.74 5.11 7.16
N GLN A 299 19.03 4.85 7.26
CA GLN A 299 19.77 5.14 8.48
C GLN A 299 19.71 6.65 8.75
N LYS A 300 18.56 7.18 9.14
CA LYS A 300 18.58 8.29 10.07
C LYS A 300 18.64 7.65 11.45
N LYS A 301 19.88 7.45 11.94
CA LYS A 301 20.12 7.76 13.34
C LYS A 301 19.55 9.16 13.52
N LYS A 302 18.31 9.24 14.00
CA LYS A 302 17.85 10.42 14.71
C LYS A 302 18.98 10.69 15.72
N PRO A 303 19.54 11.92 15.83
CA PRO A 303 20.36 12.22 16.99
C PRO A 303 19.55 11.74 18.18
N ALA A 304 20.17 10.91 19.03
CA ALA A 304 19.48 10.32 20.16
C ALA A 304 18.67 11.45 20.81
N PRO A 305 17.32 11.38 20.81
CA PRO A 305 16.64 12.07 21.89
C PRO A 305 17.31 11.47 23.12
N SER A 306 17.77 12.32 24.02
CA SER A 306 18.32 11.93 25.32
C SER A 306 17.23 11.30 26.19
N GLY A 307 16.63 10.20 25.72
CA GLY A 307 15.50 9.48 26.26
C GLY A 307 15.53 8.04 25.74
N SER A 308 15.28 7.13 26.67
CA SER A 308 15.35 5.67 26.65
C SER A 308 14.69 4.94 25.44
N PRO A 309 14.96 3.62 25.25
CA PRO A 309 14.43 2.82 24.15
C PRO A 309 12.89 2.87 24.08
N THR A 310 12.36 2.79 22.86
CA THR A 310 10.98 3.11 22.48
C THR A 310 9.91 2.17 23.04
N ASP A 311 9.17 2.62 24.05
CA ASP A 311 7.94 2.02 24.59
C ASP A 311 6.74 2.25 23.64
N THR A 312 6.68 1.56 22.49
CA THR A 312 5.50 1.64 21.60
C THR A 312 5.02 0.26 21.17
N VAL A 313 3.73 -0.02 21.36
CA VAL A 313 3.10 -1.31 21.02
C VAL A 313 2.95 -1.47 19.50
N THR A 314 3.42 -2.61 18.96
CA THR A 314 3.12 -3.03 17.58
C THR A 314 2.62 -4.48 17.57
N ILE A 315 1.36 -4.67 17.17
CA ILE A 315 0.75 -5.99 16.94
C ILE A 315 0.91 -6.35 15.47
N ARG A 316 1.32 -7.58 15.18
CA ARG A 316 1.55 -8.08 13.82
C ARG A 316 0.65 -9.25 13.56
N LEU A 317 -0.27 -9.10 12.62
CA LEU A 317 -1.24 -10.11 12.23
C LEU A 317 -0.92 -10.56 10.80
N VAL A 318 -0.83 -11.88 10.58
CA VAL A 318 -0.66 -12.51 9.26
C VAL A 318 -1.82 -13.48 9.03
N ARG A 319 -2.65 -13.25 8.00
CA ARG A 319 -3.70 -14.20 7.60
C ARG A 319 -3.07 -15.46 7.04
N LYS A 320 -3.55 -16.61 7.50
CA LYS A 320 -2.96 -17.92 7.22
C LYS A 320 -3.99 -18.90 6.66
N TRP A 321 -5.25 -18.82 7.13
CA TRP A 321 -6.30 -19.75 6.71
C TRP A 321 -7.58 -18.97 6.36
N GLU A 322 -8.26 -19.39 5.30
CA GLU A 322 -9.54 -18.85 4.87
C GLU A 322 -10.49 -20.00 4.53
N THR A 323 -11.75 -19.85 4.95
CA THR A 323 -12.85 -20.72 4.54
C THR A 323 -13.98 -19.88 3.96
N HIS A 324 -15.07 -20.53 3.57
CA HIS A 324 -16.31 -19.83 3.20
C HIS A 324 -17.04 -19.16 4.37
N LYS A 325 -16.54 -19.30 5.62
CA LYS A 325 -17.12 -18.72 6.83
C LYS A 325 -16.22 -17.69 7.49
N SER A 326 -14.92 -17.94 7.56
CA SER A 326 -14.01 -17.11 8.35
C SER A 326 -12.64 -16.97 7.73
N THR A 327 -11.89 -15.99 8.22
CA THR A 327 -10.45 -15.86 7.98
C THR A 327 -9.71 -15.93 9.32
N ILE A 328 -8.73 -16.83 9.45
CA ILE A 328 -7.92 -16.96 10.66
C ILE A 328 -6.49 -16.54 10.35
N SER A 329 -5.92 -15.79 11.29
CA SER A 329 -4.56 -15.26 11.25
C SER A 329 -3.77 -15.65 12.49
N GLU A 330 -2.46 -15.68 12.36
CA GLU A 330 -1.55 -15.68 13.49
C GLU A 330 -1.16 -14.25 13.84
N PHE A 331 -0.93 -13.97 15.12
CA PHE A 331 -0.35 -12.69 15.52
C PHE A 331 0.76 -12.80 16.55
N THR A 332 1.64 -11.80 16.56
CA THR A 332 2.65 -11.55 17.60
C THR A 332 2.63 -10.08 18.04
N ILE A 333 3.17 -9.78 19.22
CA ILE A 333 3.42 -8.40 19.67
C ILE A 333 4.92 -8.18 19.82
N ASP A 334 5.44 -7.13 19.19
CA ASP A 334 6.87 -6.81 19.20
C ASP A 334 7.42 -6.68 20.63
N ASN A 335 8.63 -7.22 20.83
CA ASN A 335 9.36 -7.25 22.11
C ASN A 335 8.67 -8.05 23.23
N THR A 336 7.80 -9.00 22.88
CA THR A 336 7.15 -9.90 23.83
C THR A 336 7.08 -11.32 23.31
N GLU A 337 6.74 -12.26 24.19
CA GLU A 337 6.32 -13.62 23.82
C GLU A 337 4.80 -13.72 23.53
N ILE A 338 4.06 -12.61 23.60
CA ILE A 338 2.62 -12.58 23.37
C ILE A 338 2.35 -12.88 21.90
N LYS A 339 1.67 -14.01 21.69
CA LYS A 339 1.22 -14.48 20.38
C LYS A 339 -0.11 -15.20 20.49
N GLY A 340 -0.79 -15.38 19.36
CA GLY A 340 -2.07 -16.08 19.30
C GLY A 340 -2.68 -16.00 17.91
N TYR A 341 -4.00 -16.01 17.86
CA TYR A 341 -4.78 -15.98 16.64
C TYR A 341 -5.77 -14.81 16.65
N PHE A 342 -6.06 -14.28 15.47
CA PHE A 342 -7.29 -13.51 15.26
C PHE A 342 -8.20 -14.22 14.28
N LEU A 343 -9.50 -14.24 14.59
CA LEU A 343 -10.56 -14.63 13.69
C LEU A 343 -11.28 -13.38 13.17
N GLU A 344 -11.44 -13.33 11.86
CA GLU A 344 -12.18 -12.31 11.09
C GLU A 344 -13.32 -12.97 10.31
N GLU A 345 -14.23 -12.15 9.79
CA GLU A 345 -15.14 -12.56 8.74
C GLU A 345 -14.44 -13.22 7.53
N LYS A 346 -15.24 -13.89 6.72
CA LYS A 346 -14.82 -14.29 5.37
C LYS A 346 -14.52 -13.07 4.48
N GLY A 347 -13.83 -13.33 3.37
CA GLY A 347 -13.69 -12.35 2.31
C GLY A 347 -15.02 -12.04 1.60
N PRO A 348 -15.06 -10.97 0.79
CA PRO A 348 -13.97 -10.05 0.44
C PRO A 348 -13.67 -9.00 1.54
N ASP A 349 -12.56 -8.28 1.39
CA ASP A 349 -12.24 -7.13 2.24
C ASP A 349 -13.23 -5.97 1.95
N THR A 350 -13.58 -5.19 2.97
CA THR A 350 -14.39 -3.97 2.78
C THR A 350 -13.85 -2.79 3.55
N THR A 351 -14.08 -1.56 3.09
CA THR A 351 -13.83 -0.33 3.88
C THR A 351 -15.11 0.24 4.46
N VAL A 352 -16.26 -0.32 4.10
CA VAL A 352 -17.59 0.22 4.38
C VAL A 352 -18.07 -0.21 5.77
N SER A 353 -18.68 0.72 6.51
CA SER A 353 -19.30 0.43 7.81
C SER A 353 -20.65 -0.25 7.64
N GLY A 354 -20.98 -1.19 8.52
CA GLY A 354 -22.22 -1.97 8.48
C GLY A 354 -22.20 -3.17 7.55
N ASN A 355 -21.06 -3.43 6.87
CA ASN A 355 -20.85 -4.65 6.11
C ASN A 355 -20.00 -5.61 6.93
N GLU A 356 -20.57 -6.78 7.25
CA GLU A 356 -19.90 -7.90 7.93
C GLU A 356 -18.94 -8.59 6.96
N GLN A 357 -17.80 -7.94 6.76
CA GLN A 357 -16.72 -8.36 5.88
C GLN A 357 -15.39 -7.98 6.52
N ARG A 358 -14.37 -8.80 6.28
CA ARG A 358 -13.07 -8.63 6.92
C ARG A 358 -12.39 -7.30 6.59
N ILE A 359 -11.43 -6.96 7.43
CA ILE A 359 -10.76 -5.66 7.39
C ILE A 359 -9.76 -5.64 6.22
N PRO A 360 -9.56 -4.55 5.48
CA PRO A 360 -8.52 -4.51 4.47
C PRO A 360 -7.15 -4.70 5.14
N ILE A 361 -6.30 -5.48 4.52
CA ILE A 361 -4.88 -5.55 4.88
C ILE A 361 -4.26 -4.13 4.93
N GLY A 362 -3.38 -3.86 5.89
CA GLY A 362 -2.85 -2.52 6.11
C GLY A 362 -2.27 -2.30 7.50
N THR A 363 -1.74 -1.09 7.74
CA THR A 363 -1.34 -0.64 9.07
C THR A 363 -2.43 0.24 9.66
N TYR A 364 -2.81 -0.04 10.89
CA TYR A 364 -3.87 0.64 11.62
C TYR A 364 -3.30 1.23 12.89
N ASN A 365 -3.70 2.47 13.19
CA ASN A 365 -3.51 3.05 14.50
C ASN A 365 -4.49 2.40 15.48
N LEU A 366 -4.06 2.31 16.75
CA LEU A 366 -4.89 1.84 17.84
C LEU A 366 -5.30 3.01 18.75
N GLU A 367 -6.55 3.00 19.19
CA GLU A 367 -7.02 3.87 20.27
C GLU A 367 -7.97 3.12 21.19
N TRP A 368 -8.02 3.54 22.46
CA TRP A 368 -9.00 3.01 23.39
C TRP A 368 -10.39 3.51 23.00
N HIS A 369 -11.35 2.58 23.03
CA HIS A 369 -12.74 2.88 22.80
C HIS A 369 -13.59 2.37 23.96
N ALA A 370 -14.48 3.24 24.43
CA ALA A 370 -15.53 2.91 25.38
C ALA A 370 -16.89 3.19 24.70
N GLY A 371 -17.64 2.14 24.44
CA GLY A 371 -18.96 2.19 23.80
C GLY A 371 -20.08 1.71 24.71
N THR A 372 -21.31 1.71 24.18
CA THR A 372 -22.48 1.21 24.91
C THR A 372 -22.47 -0.32 25.04
N LYS A 373 -22.14 -1.03 23.95
CA LYS A 373 -21.99 -2.49 23.88
C LYS A 373 -20.65 -2.99 24.44
N ILE A 374 -19.53 -2.47 23.93
CA ILE A 374 -18.17 -2.85 24.38
C ILE A 374 -17.63 -1.76 25.29
N LYS A 375 -17.53 -2.04 26.59
CA LYS A 375 -17.12 -1.07 27.61
C LYS A 375 -15.64 -0.68 27.52
N LYS A 376 -14.80 -1.56 26.97
CA LYS A 376 -13.37 -1.33 26.75
C LYS A 376 -12.91 -2.16 25.55
N GLY A 377 -12.42 -1.49 24.50
CA GLY A 377 -11.92 -2.14 23.30
C GLY A 377 -10.77 -1.36 22.67
N LEU A 378 -9.93 -2.05 21.90
CA LEU A 378 -8.92 -1.42 21.04
C LEU A 378 -9.54 -1.19 19.66
N LYS A 379 -9.67 0.07 19.26
CA LYS A 379 -10.23 0.45 17.96
C LYS A 379 -9.14 0.61 16.92
N LEU A 380 -9.38 0.01 15.75
CA LEU A 380 -8.52 0.09 14.59
C LEU A 380 -9.02 1.16 13.63
N TYR A 381 -8.11 2.00 13.16
CA TYR A 381 -8.39 2.95 12.09
C TYR A 381 -7.12 3.31 11.33
N ASN A 382 -7.29 3.72 10.08
CA ASN A 382 -6.25 4.38 9.31
C ASN A 382 -6.90 5.38 8.35
N ASP A 383 -6.12 5.91 7.43
CA ASP A 383 -6.62 6.93 6.50
C ASP A 383 -7.60 6.36 5.45
N VAL A 384 -7.64 5.04 5.28
CA VAL A 384 -8.54 4.33 4.36
C VAL A 384 -9.80 3.87 5.09
N VAL A 385 -9.66 3.43 6.33
CA VAL A 385 -10.72 2.87 7.17
C VAL A 385 -10.99 3.81 8.33
N SER A 386 -12.07 4.57 8.20
CA SER A 386 -12.50 5.57 9.18
C SER A 386 -12.73 4.96 10.56
N LYS A 387 -12.43 5.74 11.62
CA LYS A 387 -12.81 5.44 13.02
C LYS A 387 -14.30 5.15 13.18
N SER A 388 -15.15 5.72 12.33
CA SER A 388 -16.59 5.51 12.33
C SER A 388 -16.99 4.10 11.88
N ARG A 389 -16.11 3.35 11.20
CA ARG A 389 -16.36 1.93 10.92
C ARG A 389 -16.39 1.09 12.21
N ALA A 390 -15.82 1.61 13.29
CA ALA A 390 -15.88 1.02 14.63
C ALA A 390 -15.34 -0.42 14.70
N ILE A 391 -14.24 -0.69 14.00
CA ILE A 391 -13.54 -1.97 14.10
C ILE A 391 -12.85 -2.06 15.45
N LEU A 392 -13.15 -3.11 16.21
CA LEU A 392 -12.59 -3.35 17.54
C LEU A 392 -11.81 -4.66 17.59
N ILE A 393 -10.94 -4.78 18.59
CA ILE A 393 -10.49 -6.09 19.08
C ILE A 393 -11.35 -6.43 20.28
N HIS A 394 -12.03 -7.57 20.23
CA HIS A 394 -12.87 -8.03 21.34
C HIS A 394 -12.91 -9.56 21.45
N SER A 395 -13.66 -10.04 22.44
CA SER A 395 -13.81 -11.46 22.70
C SER A 395 -14.96 -12.05 21.91
N GLY A 396 -14.81 -13.31 21.52
CA GLY A 396 -15.76 -14.11 20.76
C GLY A 396 -15.10 -15.44 20.39
N ASN A 397 -15.75 -16.26 19.58
CA ASN A 397 -15.21 -17.56 19.25
C ASN A 397 -15.35 -17.94 17.77
N THR A 398 -16.31 -17.36 17.05
CA THR A 398 -16.70 -17.70 15.68
C THR A 398 -16.82 -16.46 14.79
N ALA A 399 -17.05 -16.66 13.49
CA ALA A 399 -17.23 -15.56 12.53
C ALA A 399 -18.46 -14.69 12.86
N ASP A 400 -19.55 -15.32 13.28
CA ASP A 400 -20.79 -14.64 13.66
C ASP A 400 -20.58 -13.67 14.84
N ASP A 401 -19.58 -13.94 15.69
CA ASP A 401 -19.21 -13.03 16.79
C ASP A 401 -18.44 -11.80 16.31
N THR A 402 -17.90 -11.81 15.08
CA THR A 402 -16.98 -10.75 14.64
C THR A 402 -17.71 -9.45 14.36
N GLU A 403 -18.90 -9.46 13.75
CA GLU A 403 -19.56 -8.27 13.20
C GLU A 403 -18.59 -7.39 12.35
N GLY A 404 -17.60 -7.99 11.68
CA GLY A 404 -16.53 -7.28 10.94
C GLY A 404 -15.33 -6.77 11.78
N CYS A 405 -15.23 -7.16 13.05
CA CYS A 405 -14.12 -6.87 13.98
C CYS A 405 -13.06 -7.99 14.04
N LEU A 406 -12.06 -7.82 14.92
CA LEU A 406 -11.05 -8.84 15.23
C LEU A 406 -11.39 -9.60 16.53
N ILE A 407 -11.48 -10.92 16.46
CA ILE A 407 -11.64 -11.79 17.63
C ILE A 407 -10.31 -12.40 18.03
N ALA A 408 -9.77 -12.02 19.20
CA ALA A 408 -8.51 -12.57 19.71
C ALA A 408 -8.70 -13.99 20.25
N GLY A 409 -7.70 -14.88 20.10
CA GLY A 409 -7.72 -16.21 20.70
C GLY A 409 -6.34 -16.82 20.96
N SER A 410 -6.27 -17.71 21.94
CA SER A 410 -5.05 -18.45 22.30
C SER A 410 -4.84 -19.70 21.44
N THR A 411 -5.91 -20.33 21.00
CA THR A 411 -5.90 -21.53 20.15
C THR A 411 -6.82 -21.32 18.96
N LYS A 412 -6.66 -22.14 17.92
CA LYS A 412 -7.58 -22.18 16.77
C LYS A 412 -7.98 -23.61 16.42
N THR A 413 -9.16 -23.73 15.82
CA THR A 413 -9.55 -24.84 14.94
C THR A 413 -10.15 -24.24 13.66
N THR A 414 -10.67 -25.06 12.75
CA THR A 414 -11.40 -24.56 11.59
C THR A 414 -12.57 -23.69 12.05
N ASP A 415 -12.66 -22.46 11.54
CA ASP A 415 -13.73 -21.48 11.82
C ASP A 415 -13.95 -21.11 13.29
N PHE A 416 -12.95 -21.33 14.15
CA PHE A 416 -13.08 -21.10 15.58
C PHE A 416 -11.74 -20.70 16.23
N VAL A 417 -11.82 -19.79 17.20
CA VAL A 417 -10.71 -19.47 18.10
C VAL A 417 -11.09 -19.72 19.56
N GLY A 418 -10.18 -20.32 20.33
CA GLY A 418 -10.39 -20.66 21.74
C GLY A 418 -9.61 -19.74 22.69
N GLY A 419 -10.05 -19.65 23.95
CA GLY A 419 -9.36 -18.85 24.97
C GLY A 419 -9.43 -17.34 24.77
N SER A 420 -10.47 -16.85 24.08
CA SER A 420 -10.56 -15.47 23.61
C SER A 420 -10.51 -14.41 24.72
N LYS A 421 -11.29 -14.57 25.79
CA LYS A 421 -11.29 -13.63 26.93
C LYS A 421 -9.89 -13.49 27.57
N VAL A 422 -9.18 -14.61 27.72
CA VAL A 422 -7.83 -14.65 28.30
C VAL A 422 -6.83 -13.94 27.38
N LYS A 423 -6.85 -14.26 26.08
CA LYS A 423 -5.95 -13.62 25.11
C LYS A 423 -6.21 -12.12 24.97
N LEU A 424 -7.48 -11.73 24.96
CA LEU A 424 -7.86 -10.31 24.90
C LEU A 424 -7.33 -9.54 26.11
N LYS A 425 -7.47 -10.10 27.31
CA LYS A 425 -6.94 -9.51 28.54
C LYS A 425 -5.42 -9.34 28.46
N GLU A 426 -4.71 -10.38 28.02
CA GLU A 426 -3.25 -10.35 27.87
C GLU A 426 -2.78 -9.25 26.91
N ILE A 427 -3.45 -9.08 25.75
CA ILE A 427 -3.18 -7.97 24.83
C ILE A 427 -3.43 -6.63 25.54
N PHE A 428 -4.58 -6.48 26.21
CA PHE A 428 -4.96 -5.20 26.81
C PHE A 428 -4.03 -4.79 27.94
N ASP A 429 -3.68 -5.72 28.84
CA ASP A 429 -2.75 -5.47 29.94
C ASP A 429 -1.40 -4.95 29.41
N TYR A 430 -0.86 -5.57 28.35
CA TYR A 430 0.38 -5.13 27.71
C TYR A 430 0.25 -3.74 27.08
N VAL A 431 -0.86 -3.44 26.40
CA VAL A 431 -1.08 -2.10 25.83
C VAL A 431 -1.23 -1.03 26.90
N GLU A 432 -1.79 -1.36 28.07
CA GLU A 432 -1.87 -0.44 29.20
C GLU A 432 -0.53 -0.21 29.88
N GLU A 433 0.27 -1.27 30.04
CA GLU A 433 1.60 -1.20 30.63
C GLU A 433 2.55 -0.30 29.82
N ILE A 434 2.61 -0.50 28.50
CA ILE A 434 3.47 0.28 27.60
C ILE A 434 2.87 1.65 27.27
N GLY A 435 1.54 1.73 27.23
CA GLY A 435 0.79 2.90 26.80
C GLY A 435 0.45 2.87 25.31
N ILE A 436 -0.74 3.40 24.98
CA ILE A 436 -1.32 3.32 23.64
C ILE A 436 -0.78 4.37 22.64
N LYS A 437 0.08 5.29 23.09
CA LYS A 437 0.54 6.39 22.26
C LYS A 437 1.35 5.86 21.08
N ASN A 438 0.88 6.11 19.86
CA ASN A 438 1.44 5.58 18.61
C ASN A 438 1.37 4.06 18.47
N ALA A 439 0.53 3.37 19.24
CA ALA A 439 0.32 1.93 19.11
C ALA A 439 -0.30 1.58 17.76
N LYS A 440 0.13 0.47 17.16
CA LYS A 440 -0.30 0.04 15.83
C LYS A 440 -0.60 -1.45 15.76
N ILE A 441 -1.45 -1.82 14.82
CA ILE A 441 -1.59 -3.20 14.33
C ILE A 441 -1.31 -3.23 12.82
N ILE A 442 -0.55 -4.22 12.38
CA ILE A 442 -0.17 -4.43 10.99
C ILE A 442 -0.83 -5.74 10.54
N ILE A 443 -1.75 -5.65 9.58
CA ILE A 443 -2.50 -6.76 9.00
C ILE A 443 -1.89 -7.10 7.64
N THR A 444 -1.38 -8.32 7.48
CA THR A 444 -0.87 -8.88 6.22
C THR A 444 -1.50 -10.24 5.93
N GLN A 445 -1.14 -10.86 4.81
CA GLN A 445 -1.64 -12.18 4.44
C GLN A 445 -0.55 -13.05 3.81
N SER A 446 -0.58 -14.34 4.13
CA SER A 446 0.29 -15.39 3.61
C SER A 446 -0.43 -16.73 3.78
N TYR A 447 -1.48 -16.94 2.99
CA TYR A 447 -2.34 -18.13 3.07
C TYR A 447 -1.55 -19.43 2.82
N GLU A 448 -2.00 -20.49 3.50
CA GLU A 448 -1.49 -21.86 3.37
C GLU A 448 -2.25 -22.69 2.34
#